data_AF-A0A6G7VIZ4-F1
#
_entry.id   AF-A0A6G7VIZ4-F1
#
_cell.length_a   1.000
_cell.length_b   1.000
_cell.length_c   1.000
_cell.angle_alpha   90.00
_cell.angle_beta   90.00
_cell.angle_gamma   90.00
#
_symmetry.space_group_name_H-M   'P 1'
#
loop_
_entity.id
_entity.type
_entity.pdbx_description
1 polymer ?
#
loop_
_entity_poly.entity_id
_entity_poly.type
_entity_poly.pdbx_seq_one_letter_code
_entity_poly.pdbx_strand_id
1 'polypeptide(L)'
;MADIENGRGIECILVRTRMVAWLMFFAGCLAAWYVLFVWSSHMQVGWLGFPGMTTQMSLDTATIQGGSSGQGDMLDMDRFLSLFAMWMVMMAAMMLPTFVPTARIFMDLVEAEIARPVGLAGLAVGYTGVWMGVAALLAAVQTGLVHIGLTGPTGQNMSPLFSAVLLIVAGLYQFTEAKDRCAHLCRSPMSMFLAEFRPGLRGGIGLGLKAGKYCALCCWGLIALGFAGGMMSLLWMGLAAVLMVLEKTPKIGRWLTAPIGIGLVALGLGVAGRGFLG
;
A
#
# COMPACT_ATOMS: atom_id res chain seq x y z
N MET A 1 8.26 -48.08 14.50
CA MET A 1 6.89 -47.82 13.97
C MET A 1 6.24 -46.64 14.70
N ALA A 2 6.32 -46.58 16.04
CA ALA A 2 5.87 -45.43 16.83
C ALA A 2 6.53 -44.09 16.45
N ASP A 3 7.84 -44.06 16.14
CA ASP A 3 8.52 -42.82 15.72
C ASP A 3 8.05 -42.26 14.36
N ILE A 4 7.62 -43.14 13.44
CA ILE A 4 7.11 -42.75 12.10
C ILE A 4 5.65 -42.25 12.20
N GLU A 5 4.89 -42.79 13.15
CA GLU A 5 3.53 -42.32 13.45
C GLU A 5 3.54 -40.97 14.18
N ASN A 6 4.47 -40.81 15.12
CA ASN A 6 4.68 -39.55 15.85
C ASN A 6 5.20 -38.43 14.92
N GLY A 7 6.14 -38.75 14.01
CA GLY A 7 6.63 -37.80 13.00
C GLY A 7 5.55 -37.28 12.06
N ARG A 8 4.70 -38.18 11.51
CA ARG A 8 3.56 -37.78 10.66
C ARG A 8 2.49 -36.98 11.40
N GLY A 9 2.28 -37.27 12.69
CA GLY A 9 1.36 -36.52 13.54
C GLY A 9 1.80 -35.06 13.72
N ILE A 10 3.10 -34.84 13.97
CA ILE A 10 3.69 -33.50 14.15
C ILE A 10 3.64 -32.71 12.83
N GLU A 11 4.01 -33.33 11.70
CA GLU A 11 3.92 -32.68 10.38
C GLU A 11 2.48 -32.25 10.04
N CYS A 12 1.48 -33.11 10.33
CA CYS A 12 0.08 -32.80 10.08
C CYS A 12 -0.42 -31.61 10.92
N ILE A 13 0.00 -31.53 12.19
CA ILE A 13 -0.33 -30.41 13.09
C ILE A 13 0.35 -29.12 12.63
N LEU A 14 1.61 -29.18 12.17
CA LEU A 14 2.35 -28.03 11.66
C LEU A 14 1.72 -27.49 10.37
N VAL A 15 1.41 -28.37 9.42
CA VAL A 15 0.76 -28.03 8.15
C VAL A 15 -0.63 -27.42 8.41
N ARG A 16 -1.42 -28.01 9.31
CA ARG A 16 -2.75 -27.48 9.67
C ARG A 16 -2.66 -26.10 10.29
N THR A 17 -1.77 -25.90 11.28
CA THR A 17 -1.58 -24.61 11.94
C THR A 17 -1.11 -23.54 10.95
N ARG A 18 -0.18 -23.88 10.06
CA ARG A 18 0.29 -22.99 8.98
C ARG A 18 -0.83 -22.63 8.02
N MET A 19 -1.67 -23.60 7.63
CA MET A 19 -2.81 -23.37 6.73
C MET A 19 -3.86 -22.44 7.36
N VAL A 20 -4.24 -22.68 8.62
CA VAL A 20 -5.18 -21.81 9.35
C VAL A 20 -4.62 -20.39 9.49
N ALA A 21 -3.33 -20.24 9.79
CA ALA A 21 -2.68 -18.93 9.87
C ALA A 21 -2.74 -18.17 8.52
N TRP A 22 -2.50 -18.85 7.40
CA TRP A 22 -2.63 -18.24 6.07
C TRP A 22 -4.07 -17.87 5.73
N LEU A 23 -5.03 -18.74 6.06
CA LEU A 23 -6.45 -18.45 5.84
C LEU A 23 -6.89 -17.21 6.62
N MET A 24 -6.52 -17.10 7.91
CA MET A 24 -6.82 -15.92 8.73
C MET A 24 -6.16 -14.66 8.16
N PHE A 25 -4.92 -14.76 7.68
CA PHE A 25 -4.20 -13.65 7.07
C PHE A 25 -4.88 -13.14 5.80
N PHE A 26 -5.23 -14.03 4.87
CA PHE A 26 -5.92 -13.65 3.62
C PHE A 26 -7.36 -13.19 3.88
N ALA A 27 -8.06 -13.79 4.84
CA ALA A 27 -9.37 -13.31 5.28
C ALA A 27 -9.27 -11.87 5.83
N GLY A 28 -8.23 -11.54 6.58
CA GLY A 28 -7.96 -10.16 7.02
C GLY A 28 -7.71 -9.20 5.86
N CYS A 29 -6.95 -9.61 4.84
CA CYS A 29 -6.75 -8.79 3.64
C CYS A 29 -8.06 -8.54 2.89
N LEU A 30 -8.91 -9.57 2.74
CA LEU A 30 -10.22 -9.45 2.12
C LEU A 30 -11.19 -8.59 2.95
N ALA A 31 -11.15 -8.71 4.27
CA ALA A 31 -11.93 -7.85 5.17
C ALA A 31 -11.51 -6.38 5.03
N ALA A 32 -10.21 -6.08 4.90
CA ALA A 32 -9.72 -4.73 4.62
C ALA A 32 -10.25 -4.20 3.27
N TRP A 33 -10.21 -5.02 2.21
CA TRP A 33 -10.82 -4.67 0.93
C TRP A 33 -12.32 -4.42 1.02
N TYR A 34 -13.04 -5.24 1.79
CA TYR A 34 -14.46 -5.06 2.03
C TYR A 34 -14.77 -3.74 2.75
N VAL A 35 -13.99 -3.38 3.79
CA VAL A 35 -14.12 -2.09 4.47
C VAL A 35 -13.92 -0.92 3.50
N LEU A 36 -12.90 -0.98 2.64
CA LEU A 36 -12.67 0.04 1.62
C LEU A 36 -13.84 0.14 0.62
N PHE A 37 -14.39 -1.01 0.21
CA PHE A 37 -15.54 -1.05 -0.68
C PHE A 37 -16.77 -0.40 -0.03
N VAL A 38 -17.05 -0.73 1.23
CA VAL A 38 -18.16 -0.13 1.99
C VAL A 38 -17.97 1.39 2.09
N TRP A 39 -16.80 1.87 2.52
CA TRP A 39 -16.51 3.29 2.60
C TRP A 39 -16.66 4.03 1.26
N SER A 40 -16.21 3.43 0.17
CA SER A 40 -16.38 4.04 -1.16
C SER A 40 -17.83 4.07 -1.60
N SER A 41 -18.62 3.03 -1.30
CA SER A 41 -20.03 2.97 -1.68
C SER A 41 -20.87 4.06 -1.01
N HIS A 42 -20.52 4.43 0.22
CA HIS A 42 -21.19 5.51 0.96
C HIS A 42 -20.81 6.92 0.45
N MET A 43 -19.67 7.09 -0.20
CA MET A 43 -19.15 8.39 -0.65
C MET A 43 -19.63 8.82 -2.06
N GLN A 44 -20.48 8.02 -2.74
CA GLN A 44 -21.03 8.29 -4.08
C GLN A 44 -19.99 8.69 -5.15
N VAL A 45 -18.71 8.36 -4.95
CA VAL A 45 -17.65 8.58 -5.93
C VAL A 45 -17.89 7.63 -7.12
N GLY A 46 -18.08 8.18 -8.32
CA GLY A 46 -18.24 7.38 -9.53
C GLY A 46 -17.08 6.41 -9.68
N TRP A 47 -17.35 5.17 -10.13
CA TRP A 47 -16.37 4.09 -10.24
C TRP A 47 -15.04 4.51 -10.92
N LEU A 48 -15.09 5.42 -11.91
CA LEU A 48 -13.90 5.89 -12.63
C LEU A 48 -13.16 7.06 -11.96
N GLY A 49 -13.67 7.66 -10.88
CA GLY A 49 -13.09 8.88 -10.31
C GLY A 49 -13.19 10.12 -11.22
N PHE A 50 -13.76 10.01 -12.42
CA PHE A 50 -14.25 11.16 -13.17
C PHE A 50 -15.49 11.71 -12.44
N PRO A 51 -15.60 13.04 -12.23
CA PRO A 51 -16.87 13.62 -11.83
C PRO A 51 -17.92 13.13 -12.82
N GLY A 52 -18.93 12.43 -12.29
CA GLY A 52 -19.89 11.72 -13.11
C GLY A 52 -20.49 12.64 -14.17
N MET A 53 -20.67 12.10 -15.37
CA MET A 53 -21.88 12.35 -16.15
C MET A 53 -23.11 11.87 -15.34
N THR A 54 -23.33 12.51 -14.20
CA THR A 54 -24.54 12.47 -13.39
C THR A 54 -24.82 13.91 -13.02
N THR A 55 -25.23 14.69 -14.02
CA THR A 55 -26.21 15.75 -13.77
C THR A 55 -27.37 15.10 -13.04
N GLN A 56 -27.46 15.29 -11.71
CA GLN A 56 -28.70 15.46 -10.96
C GLN A 56 -28.43 15.72 -9.47
N MET A 57 -28.74 16.96 -9.07
CA MET A 57 -29.42 17.32 -7.83
C MET A 57 -28.86 16.80 -6.50
N SER A 58 -28.08 17.66 -5.84
CA SER A 58 -28.28 17.98 -4.42
C SER A 58 -27.84 19.42 -4.15
N LEU A 59 -28.71 20.35 -4.53
CA LEU A 59 -29.00 21.48 -3.63
C LEU A 59 -29.44 20.86 -2.29
N ASP A 60 -29.08 21.50 -1.19
CA ASP A 60 -29.47 21.17 0.20
C ASP A 60 -28.50 20.29 1.01
N THR A 61 -27.24 20.75 1.16
CA THR A 61 -26.52 20.57 2.46
C THR A 61 -25.49 21.67 2.75
N ALA A 62 -25.58 22.83 2.08
CA ALA A 62 -24.71 23.99 2.35
C ALA A 62 -25.20 24.87 3.52
N THR A 63 -26.37 24.57 4.08
CA THR A 63 -26.88 25.16 5.32
C THR A 63 -26.78 24.11 6.43
N ILE A 64 -25.70 24.16 7.20
CA ILE A 64 -25.58 23.99 8.67
C ILE A 64 -24.08 23.81 8.97
N GLN A 65 -23.38 24.95 9.12
CA GLN A 65 -22.49 25.26 10.24
C GLN A 65 -21.57 26.44 9.88
N GLY A 66 -22.10 27.65 10.06
CA GLY A 66 -21.27 28.74 10.56
C GLY A 66 -21.01 28.49 12.05
N GLY A 67 -19.76 28.56 12.48
CA GLY A 67 -19.41 28.40 13.89
C GLY A 67 -17.91 28.42 14.19
N SER A 68 -17.43 29.58 14.63
CA SER A 68 -16.25 29.81 15.50
C SER A 68 -14.83 29.74 14.91
N SER A 69 -14.27 30.94 14.77
CA SER A 69 -12.88 31.32 14.52
C SER A 69 -11.94 31.06 15.70
N GLY A 70 -11.98 29.85 16.26
CA GLY A 70 -11.08 29.36 17.32
C GLY A 70 -10.92 27.83 17.38
N GLN A 71 -11.35 27.14 16.32
CA GLN A 71 -11.49 25.68 16.23
C GLN A 71 -10.63 25.10 15.10
N GLY A 72 -9.42 25.64 14.87
CA GLY A 72 -8.50 25.13 13.85
C GLY A 72 -7.81 23.84 14.26
N ASP A 73 -7.22 23.82 15.47
CA ASP A 73 -6.29 22.75 15.85
C ASP A 73 -6.95 21.39 16.17
N MET A 74 -8.19 21.38 16.72
CA MET A 74 -8.90 20.13 17.01
C MET A 74 -9.44 19.46 15.74
N LEU A 75 -9.89 20.24 14.75
CA LEU A 75 -10.36 19.71 13.47
C LEU A 75 -9.23 19.11 12.63
N ASP A 76 -8.00 19.60 12.79
CA ASP A 76 -6.84 19.13 12.04
C ASP A 76 -6.29 17.80 12.57
N MET A 77 -6.32 17.59 13.90
CA MET A 77 -5.93 16.29 14.48
C MET A 77 -6.94 15.20 14.19
N ASP A 78 -8.25 15.49 14.27
CA ASP A 78 -9.30 14.54 13.91
C ASP A 78 -9.22 14.17 12.42
N ARG A 79 -8.95 15.15 11.55
CA ARG A 79 -8.71 14.93 10.12
C ARG A 79 -7.49 14.06 9.88
N PHE A 80 -6.35 14.37 10.52
CA PHE A 80 -5.14 13.57 10.39
C PHE A 80 -5.37 12.12 10.84
N LEU A 81 -6.04 11.89 11.97
CA LEU A 81 -6.34 10.55 12.47
C LEU A 81 -7.24 9.77 11.51
N SER A 82 -8.26 10.43 10.95
CA SER A 82 -9.16 9.83 9.96
C SER A 82 -8.41 9.44 8.68
N LEU A 83 -7.59 10.35 8.14
CA LEU A 83 -6.76 10.08 6.95
C LEU A 83 -5.72 8.99 7.24
N PHE A 84 -5.10 9.01 8.42
CA PHE A 84 -4.17 7.98 8.85
C PHE A 84 -4.83 6.60 8.92
N ALA A 85 -6.03 6.52 9.52
CA ALA A 85 -6.80 5.28 9.58
C ALA A 85 -7.16 4.78 8.17
N MET A 86 -7.57 5.68 7.28
CA MET A 86 -7.87 5.36 5.87
C MET A 86 -6.62 4.77 5.18
N TRP A 87 -5.50 5.48 5.21
CA TRP A 87 -4.25 5.03 4.61
C TRP A 87 -3.74 3.73 5.23
N MET A 88 -3.91 3.53 6.54
CA MET A 88 -3.58 2.28 7.21
C MET A 88 -4.38 1.10 6.66
N VAL A 89 -5.70 1.26 6.49
CA VAL A 89 -6.56 0.21 5.90
C VAL A 89 -6.18 -0.06 4.45
N MET A 90 -5.88 0.98 3.67
CA MET A 90 -5.42 0.84 2.27
C MET A 90 -4.10 0.09 2.16
N MET A 91 -3.11 0.47 2.98
CA MET A 91 -1.82 -0.21 3.04
C MET A 91 -1.98 -1.65 3.53
N ALA A 92 -2.87 -1.90 4.47
CA ALA A 92 -3.18 -3.26 4.90
C ALA A 92 -3.79 -4.09 3.77
N ALA A 93 -4.73 -3.54 3.00
CA ALA A 93 -5.38 -4.23 1.89
C ALA A 93 -4.40 -4.61 0.75
N MET A 94 -3.43 -3.75 0.44
CA MET A 94 -2.54 -3.93 -0.71
C MET A 94 -1.17 -4.51 -0.37
N MET A 95 -0.61 -4.16 0.79
CA MET A 95 0.80 -4.39 1.08
C MET A 95 1.04 -5.59 2.00
N LEU A 96 0.06 -5.99 2.81
CA LEU A 96 0.16 -7.25 3.57
C LEU A 96 0.44 -8.44 2.63
N PRO A 97 -0.29 -8.65 1.51
CA PRO A 97 -0.03 -9.76 0.60
C PRO A 97 1.43 -9.85 0.15
N THR A 98 2.12 -8.71 0.06
CA THR A 98 3.53 -8.69 -0.38
C THR A 98 4.53 -9.14 0.69
N PHE A 99 4.09 -9.26 1.95
CA PHE A 99 4.83 -9.86 3.07
C PHE A 99 4.88 -11.39 2.99
N VAL A 100 3.96 -12.00 2.24
CA VAL A 100 3.78 -13.47 2.16
C VAL A 100 5.08 -14.22 1.86
N PRO A 101 5.87 -13.86 0.83
CA PRO A 101 7.08 -14.61 0.47
C PRO A 101 8.15 -14.56 1.57
N THR A 102 8.33 -13.38 2.18
CA THR A 102 9.29 -13.18 3.29
C THR A 102 8.89 -13.99 4.52
N ALA A 103 7.61 -14.01 4.86
CA ALA A 103 7.10 -14.79 5.98
C ALA A 103 7.23 -16.31 5.76
N ARG A 104 7.01 -16.80 4.52
CA ARG A 104 7.24 -18.21 4.16
C ARG A 104 8.68 -18.64 4.40
N ILE A 105 9.63 -17.88 3.86
CA ILE A 105 11.07 -18.16 4.04
C ILE A 105 11.45 -18.15 5.51
N PHE A 106 10.92 -17.19 6.29
CA PHE A 106 11.19 -17.17 7.72
C PHE A 106 10.60 -18.39 8.44
N MET A 107 9.40 -18.84 8.08
CA MET A 107 8.80 -20.07 8.63
C MET A 107 9.63 -21.31 8.29
N ASP A 108 10.14 -21.40 7.06
CA ASP A 108 11.00 -22.51 6.64
C ASP A 108 12.32 -22.53 7.46
N LEU A 109 12.88 -21.36 7.78
CA LEU A 109 14.04 -21.24 8.67
C LEU A 109 13.72 -21.61 10.12
N VAL A 110 12.49 -21.40 10.59
CA VAL A 110 12.05 -21.84 11.92
C VAL A 110 11.91 -23.36 11.95
N GLU A 111 11.37 -23.96 10.88
CA GLU A 111 11.23 -25.41 10.72
C GLU A 111 12.59 -26.11 10.60
N ALA A 112 13.57 -25.47 9.97
CA ALA A 112 14.96 -25.92 9.93
C ALA A 112 15.76 -25.68 11.23
N GLU A 113 15.10 -25.20 12.31
CA GLU A 113 15.71 -24.87 13.61
C GLU A 113 16.82 -23.78 13.56
N ILE A 114 16.94 -23.06 12.44
CA ILE A 114 17.89 -21.95 12.25
C ILE A 114 17.34 -20.67 12.88
N ALA A 115 16.02 -20.49 12.86
CA ALA A 115 15.32 -19.32 13.39
C ALA A 115 14.41 -19.67 14.58
N ARG A 116 14.13 -18.67 15.41
CA ARG A 116 13.16 -18.80 16.52
C ARG A 116 11.78 -18.28 16.08
N PRO A 117 10.66 -18.90 16.52
CA PRO A 117 9.31 -18.46 16.16
C PRO A 117 9.02 -17.03 16.61
N VAL A 118 9.61 -16.57 17.73
CA VAL A 118 9.52 -15.19 18.20
C VAL A 118 10.09 -14.17 17.19
N GLY A 119 11.03 -14.60 16.35
CA GLY A 119 11.58 -13.77 15.27
C GLY A 119 10.57 -13.50 14.16
N LEU A 120 9.61 -14.40 13.91
CA LEU A 120 8.54 -14.19 12.94
C LEU A 120 7.60 -13.07 13.39
N ALA A 121 7.28 -13.01 14.69
CA ALA A 121 6.52 -11.90 15.27
C ALA A 121 7.31 -10.58 15.13
N GLY A 122 8.62 -10.61 15.40
CA GLY A 122 9.48 -9.45 15.18
C GLY A 122 9.49 -8.99 13.72
N LEU A 123 9.58 -9.92 12.77
CA LEU A 123 9.52 -9.65 11.34
C LEU A 123 8.21 -8.95 10.95
N ALA A 124 7.08 -9.46 11.44
CA ALA A 124 5.76 -8.86 11.20
C ALA A 124 5.69 -7.43 11.77
N VAL A 125 6.10 -7.24 13.03
CA VAL A 125 6.11 -5.93 13.72
C VAL A 125 7.00 -4.92 12.99
N GLY A 126 8.20 -5.32 12.54
CA GLY A 126 9.08 -4.45 11.79
C GLY A 126 8.46 -4.02 10.45
N TYR A 127 7.84 -4.96 9.74
CA TYR A 127 7.21 -4.68 8.46
C TYR A 127 5.99 -3.75 8.60
N THR A 128 5.07 -4.05 9.52
CA THR A 128 3.90 -3.20 9.78
C THR A 128 4.30 -1.84 10.36
N GLY A 129 5.38 -1.76 11.15
CA GLY A 129 5.91 -0.49 11.66
C GLY A 129 6.34 0.46 10.54
N VAL A 130 6.97 -0.04 9.47
CA VAL A 130 7.29 0.80 8.31
C VAL A 130 6.02 1.31 7.63
N TRP A 131 5.05 0.43 7.38
CA TRP A 131 3.80 0.81 6.73
C TRP A 131 2.95 1.78 7.56
N MET A 132 3.02 1.68 8.88
CA MET A 132 2.44 2.65 9.80
C MET A 132 3.10 4.02 9.63
N GLY A 133 4.43 4.08 9.54
CA GLY A 133 5.15 5.32 9.24
C GLY A 133 4.81 5.89 7.86
N VAL A 134 4.67 5.03 6.84
CA VAL A 134 4.24 5.45 5.49
C VAL A 134 2.82 6.01 5.52
N ALA A 135 1.87 5.33 6.16
CA ALA A 135 0.49 5.82 6.28
C ALA A 135 0.42 7.17 7.00
N ALA A 136 1.20 7.35 8.09
CA ALA A 136 1.31 8.63 8.77
C ALA A 136 1.89 9.73 7.88
N LEU A 137 2.92 9.41 7.10
CA LEU A 137 3.50 10.34 6.13
C LEU A 137 2.49 10.75 5.06
N LEU A 138 1.75 9.80 4.48
CA LEU A 138 0.76 10.08 3.44
C LEU A 138 -0.42 10.88 4.00
N ALA A 139 -0.87 10.58 5.21
CA ALA A 139 -1.88 11.36 5.90
C ALA A 139 -1.41 12.80 6.15
N ALA A 140 -0.16 13.00 6.61
CA ALA A 140 0.41 14.33 6.81
C ALA A 140 0.54 15.11 5.50
N VAL A 141 1.03 14.46 4.43
CA VAL A 141 1.12 15.06 3.08
C VAL A 141 -0.26 15.45 2.58
N GLN A 142 -1.27 14.59 2.74
CA GLN A 142 -2.63 14.87 2.33
C GLN A 142 -3.25 16.02 3.12
N THR A 143 -3.08 16.05 4.45
CA THR A 143 -3.51 17.17 5.30
C THR A 143 -2.85 18.48 4.84
N GLY A 144 -1.53 18.46 4.59
CA GLY A 144 -0.81 19.62 4.07
C GLY A 144 -1.34 20.10 2.71
N LEU A 145 -1.65 19.18 1.79
CA LEU A 145 -2.23 19.47 0.48
C LEU A 145 -3.62 20.11 0.58
N VAL A 146 -4.43 19.70 1.56
CA VAL A 146 -5.73 20.31 1.87
C VAL A 146 -5.55 21.73 2.39
N HIS A 147 -4.59 21.97 3.31
CA HIS A 147 -4.33 23.30 3.86
C HIS A 147 -3.92 24.34 2.81
N ILE A 148 -3.11 23.93 1.83
CA ILE A 148 -2.68 24.80 0.73
C ILE A 148 -3.75 24.95 -0.38
N GLY A 149 -4.92 24.33 -0.22
CA GLY A 149 -6.02 24.41 -1.17
C GLY A 149 -5.79 23.66 -2.49
N LEU A 150 -4.76 22.81 -2.57
CA LEU A 150 -4.46 22.03 -3.78
C LEU A 150 -5.39 20.82 -3.93
N THR A 151 -6.08 20.42 -2.86
CA THR A 151 -7.01 19.29 -2.83
C THR A 151 -8.25 19.60 -2.01
N GLY A 152 -9.42 19.15 -2.48
CA GLY A 152 -10.65 19.17 -1.66
C GLY A 152 -10.53 18.30 -0.39
N PRO A 153 -11.44 18.46 0.60
CA PRO A 153 -11.38 17.76 1.90
C PRO A 153 -11.28 16.23 1.80
N THR A 154 -11.77 15.67 0.70
CA THR A 154 -11.86 14.24 0.41
C THR A 154 -10.84 13.78 -0.64
N GLY A 155 -9.94 14.67 -1.10
CA GLY A 155 -8.92 14.35 -2.09
C GLY A 155 -9.40 14.24 -3.55
N GLN A 156 -10.63 14.67 -3.85
CA GLN A 156 -11.25 14.50 -5.18
C GLN A 156 -10.84 15.57 -6.21
N ASN A 157 -10.39 16.76 -5.77
CA ASN A 157 -10.06 17.88 -6.65
C ASN A 157 -8.57 18.25 -6.55
N MET A 158 -7.68 17.39 -7.08
CA MET A 158 -6.26 17.73 -7.22
C MET A 158 -6.03 18.64 -8.42
N SER A 159 -5.15 19.63 -8.26
CA SER A 159 -4.69 20.46 -9.39
C SER A 159 -4.15 19.55 -10.52
N PRO A 160 -4.63 19.70 -11.76
CA PRO A 160 -4.22 18.86 -12.89
C PRO A 160 -2.72 18.96 -13.15
N LEU A 161 -2.11 20.13 -12.92
CA LEU A 161 -0.67 20.33 -13.06
C LEU A 161 0.11 19.49 -12.02
N PHE A 162 -0.35 19.47 -10.77
CA PHE A 162 0.29 18.68 -9.72
C PHE A 162 0.18 17.17 -10.02
N SER A 163 -1.01 16.71 -10.41
CA SER A 163 -1.20 15.30 -10.82
C SER A 163 -0.33 14.94 -12.03
N ALA A 164 -0.20 15.83 -13.02
CA ALA A 164 0.65 15.59 -14.18
C ALA A 164 2.13 15.45 -13.81
N VAL A 165 2.67 16.38 -13.00
CA VAL A 165 4.06 16.32 -12.52
C VAL A 165 4.30 15.03 -11.75
N LEU A 166 3.37 14.68 -10.86
CA LEU A 166 3.48 13.50 -10.01
C LEU A 166 3.46 12.19 -10.84
N LEU A 167 2.62 12.12 -11.88
CA LEU A 167 2.58 11.01 -12.84
C LEU A 167 3.87 10.90 -13.66
N ILE A 168 4.40 12.02 -14.15
CA ILE A 168 5.66 12.05 -14.91
C ILE A 168 6.81 11.60 -14.03
N VAL A 169 6.93 12.11 -12.80
CA VAL A 169 7.99 11.72 -11.86
C VAL A 169 7.87 10.24 -11.50
N ALA A 170 6.66 9.74 -11.23
CA ALA A 170 6.41 8.32 -10.95
C ALA A 170 6.77 7.43 -12.17
N GLY A 171 6.45 7.90 -13.37
CA GLY A 171 6.78 7.23 -14.62
C GLY A 171 8.28 7.21 -14.91
N LEU A 172 8.99 8.32 -14.69
CA LEU A 172 10.45 8.38 -14.82
C LEU A 172 11.14 7.50 -13.77
N TYR A 173 10.61 7.44 -12.54
CA TYR A 173 11.13 6.56 -11.49
C TYR A 173 11.14 5.08 -11.91
N GLN A 174 10.19 4.65 -12.75
CA GLN A 174 10.13 3.28 -13.30
C GLN A 174 11.41 2.87 -14.03
N PHE A 175 12.13 3.81 -14.65
CA PHE A 175 13.34 3.54 -15.43
C PHE A 175 14.64 3.71 -14.64
N THR A 176 14.56 4.01 -13.34
CA THR A 176 15.76 4.27 -12.55
C THR A 176 16.43 2.97 -12.10
N GLU A 177 17.76 2.95 -12.11
CA GLU A 177 18.53 1.83 -11.54
C GLU A 177 18.19 1.61 -10.04
N ALA A 178 17.81 2.68 -9.34
CA ALA A 178 17.36 2.62 -7.95
C ALA A 178 16.11 1.73 -7.81
N LYS A 179 15.12 1.89 -8.70
CA LYS A 179 13.93 1.02 -8.72
C LYS A 179 14.29 -0.42 -9.06
N ASP A 180 15.15 -0.65 -10.05
CA ASP A 180 15.53 -2.01 -10.44
C ASP A 180 16.24 -2.77 -9.33
N ARG A 181 17.20 -2.13 -8.65
CA ARG A 181 17.92 -2.70 -7.49
C ARG A 181 16.95 -3.00 -6.35
N CYS A 182 16.06 -2.05 -6.05
CA CYS A 182 15.03 -2.22 -5.02
C CYS A 182 14.10 -3.39 -5.34
N ALA A 183 13.58 -3.45 -6.57
CA ALA A 183 12.66 -4.50 -7.00
C ALA A 183 13.32 -5.87 -6.96
N HIS A 184 14.61 -5.97 -7.26
CA HIS A 184 15.37 -7.21 -7.13
C HIS A 184 15.40 -7.72 -5.68
N LEU A 185 15.62 -6.85 -4.70
CA LEU A 185 15.59 -7.18 -3.27
C LEU A 185 14.17 -7.55 -2.80
N CYS A 186 13.14 -6.88 -3.31
CA CYS A 186 11.75 -7.21 -2.99
C CYS A 186 11.27 -8.56 -3.56
N ARG A 187 11.86 -9.01 -4.68
CA ARG A 187 11.51 -10.27 -5.35
C ARG A 187 12.36 -11.45 -4.87
N SER A 188 13.61 -11.19 -4.49
CA SER A 188 14.56 -12.17 -3.98
C SER A 188 14.98 -11.79 -2.55
N PRO A 189 14.08 -11.96 -1.57
CA PRO A 189 14.39 -11.63 -0.18
C PRO A 189 15.51 -12.50 0.39
N MET A 190 15.83 -13.65 -0.22
CA MET A 190 16.93 -14.52 0.23
C MET A 190 18.25 -13.77 0.37
N SER A 191 18.58 -12.88 -0.55
CA SER A 191 19.79 -12.05 -0.45
C SER A 191 19.84 -11.22 0.84
N MET A 192 18.71 -10.67 1.27
CA MET A 192 18.57 -9.94 2.54
C MET A 192 18.70 -10.88 3.75
N PHE A 193 18.08 -12.05 3.69
CA PHE A 193 18.21 -13.04 4.76
C PHE A 193 19.67 -13.49 4.93
N LEU A 194 20.38 -13.83 3.85
CA LEU A 194 21.79 -14.26 3.94
C LEU A 194 22.70 -13.17 4.50
N ALA A 195 22.45 -11.90 4.16
CA ALA A 195 23.30 -10.80 4.61
C ALA A 195 23.08 -10.43 6.08
N GLU A 196 21.83 -10.49 6.56
CA GLU A 196 21.41 -9.73 7.75
C GLU A 196 20.58 -10.52 8.75
N PHE A 197 20.41 -11.82 8.52
CA PHE A 197 19.67 -12.68 9.43
C PHE A 197 20.34 -12.70 10.81
N ARG A 198 19.52 -12.46 11.84
CA ARG A 198 19.89 -12.64 13.24
C ARG A 198 18.77 -13.40 13.96
N PRO A 199 19.08 -14.42 14.76
CA PRO A 199 18.06 -15.16 15.50
C PRO A 199 17.39 -14.27 16.57
N GLY A 200 16.12 -14.56 16.85
CA GLY A 200 15.35 -13.90 17.91
C GLY A 200 14.54 -12.67 17.47
N LEU A 201 13.86 -12.04 18.43
CA LEU A 201 12.88 -10.97 18.18
C LEU A 201 13.50 -9.74 17.52
N ARG A 202 14.63 -9.25 18.05
CA ARG A 202 15.33 -8.06 17.54
C ARG A 202 15.84 -8.26 16.11
N GLY A 203 16.33 -9.46 15.79
CA GLY A 203 16.75 -9.80 14.44
C GLY A 203 15.59 -9.81 13.46
N GLY A 204 14.45 -10.41 13.88
CA GLY A 204 13.19 -10.34 13.15
C GLY A 204 12.75 -8.91 12.87
N ILE A 205 12.72 -8.03 13.88
CA ILE A 205 12.35 -6.61 13.73
C ILE A 205 13.25 -5.91 12.72
N GLY A 206 14.58 -6.07 12.83
CA GLY A 206 15.52 -5.46 11.88
C GLY A 206 15.29 -5.91 10.44
N LEU A 207 15.05 -7.21 10.25
CA LEU A 207 14.74 -7.79 8.94
C LEU A 207 13.40 -7.27 8.38
N GLY A 208 12.38 -7.17 9.23
CA GLY A 208 11.06 -6.66 8.88
C GLY A 208 11.09 -5.19 8.47
N LEU A 209 11.85 -4.36 9.21
CA LEU A 209 12.06 -2.95 8.89
C LEU A 209 12.75 -2.79 7.53
N LYS A 210 13.74 -3.61 7.20
CA LYS A 210 14.39 -3.56 5.88
C LYS A 210 13.43 -4.00 4.78
N ALA A 211 12.76 -5.13 4.96
CA ALA A 211 11.78 -5.62 3.99
C ALA A 211 10.67 -4.58 3.71
N GLY A 212 10.16 -3.93 4.76
CA GLY A 212 9.18 -2.86 4.63
C GLY A 212 9.73 -1.64 3.90
N LYS A 213 10.95 -1.18 4.24
CA LYS A 213 11.58 -0.01 3.61
C LYS A 213 11.80 -0.22 2.12
N TYR A 214 12.38 -1.35 1.72
CA TYR A 214 12.54 -1.64 0.29
C TYR A 214 11.18 -1.76 -0.38
N CYS A 215 10.19 -2.43 0.22
CA CYS A 215 8.86 -2.51 -0.38
C CYS A 215 8.23 -1.13 -0.62
N ALA A 216 8.31 -0.24 0.36
CA ALA A 216 7.81 1.13 0.23
C ALA A 216 8.56 1.91 -0.87
N LEU A 217 9.90 1.82 -0.88
CA LEU A 217 10.73 2.49 -1.88
C LEU A 217 10.54 1.95 -3.30
N CYS A 218 10.23 0.67 -3.49
CA CYS A 218 10.03 0.17 -4.86
C CYS A 218 8.64 0.57 -5.39
N CYS A 219 7.64 0.64 -4.50
CA CYS A 219 6.25 0.88 -4.87
C CYS A 219 5.81 2.35 -4.75
N TRP A 220 6.66 3.26 -4.26
CA TRP A 220 6.26 4.66 -4.01
C TRP A 220 5.70 5.37 -5.26
N GLY A 221 6.23 5.07 -6.45
CA GLY A 221 5.70 5.61 -7.71
C GLY A 221 4.27 5.15 -8.00
N LEU A 222 3.91 3.91 -7.65
CA LEU A 222 2.53 3.42 -7.77
C LEU A 222 1.63 3.90 -6.64
N ILE A 223 2.19 4.20 -5.46
CA ILE A 223 1.46 4.89 -4.39
C ILE A 223 1.12 6.32 -4.85
N ALA A 224 2.07 7.00 -5.49
CA ALA A 224 1.88 8.31 -6.12
C ALA A 224 0.77 8.28 -7.18
N LEU A 225 0.64 7.21 -7.98
CA LEU A 225 -0.49 7.04 -8.90
C LEU A 225 -1.85 7.18 -8.20
N GLY A 226 -1.98 6.66 -6.97
CA GLY A 226 -3.19 6.77 -6.16
C GLY A 226 -3.54 8.22 -5.79
N PHE A 227 -2.55 9.09 -5.65
CA PHE A 227 -2.79 10.53 -5.51
C PHE A 227 -3.30 11.11 -6.82
N ALA A 228 -2.61 10.88 -7.93
CA ALA A 228 -2.96 11.48 -9.22
C ALA A 228 -4.35 11.05 -9.75
N GLY A 229 -4.75 9.80 -9.51
CA GLY A 229 -6.05 9.26 -9.93
C GLY A 229 -7.23 9.56 -8.98
N GLY A 230 -6.97 10.25 -7.86
CA GLY A 230 -7.94 10.48 -6.81
C GLY A 230 -7.90 9.38 -5.76
N MET A 231 -7.56 9.78 -4.53
CA MET A 231 -7.28 8.88 -3.40
C MET A 231 -8.47 7.99 -2.98
N MET A 232 -9.68 8.28 -3.48
CA MET A 232 -10.90 7.52 -3.22
C MET A 232 -11.43 6.69 -4.40
N SER A 233 -10.77 6.71 -5.56
CA SER A 233 -11.24 5.88 -6.68
C SER A 233 -10.83 4.42 -6.48
N LEU A 234 -11.82 3.54 -6.28
CA LEU A 234 -11.59 2.10 -6.20
C LEU A 234 -10.92 1.55 -7.45
N LEU A 235 -11.17 2.14 -8.63
CA LEU A 235 -10.59 1.70 -9.88
C LEU A 235 -9.10 2.00 -9.92
N TRP A 236 -8.67 3.22 -9.56
CA TRP A 236 -7.25 3.57 -9.49
C TRP A 236 -6.51 2.79 -8.40
N MET A 237 -7.18 2.56 -7.27
CA MET A 237 -6.63 1.73 -6.19
C MET A 237 -6.49 0.27 -6.61
N GLY A 238 -7.54 -0.32 -7.18
CA GLY A 238 -7.50 -1.68 -7.72
C GLY A 238 -6.43 -1.82 -8.80
N LEU A 239 -6.32 -0.85 -9.70
CA LEU A 239 -5.29 -0.80 -10.73
C LEU A 239 -3.89 -0.74 -10.10
N ALA A 240 -3.66 0.16 -9.14
CA ALA A 240 -2.38 0.28 -8.44
C ALA A 240 -2.02 -1.04 -7.74
N ALA A 241 -2.95 -1.68 -7.03
CA ALA A 241 -2.73 -2.98 -6.39
C ALA A 241 -2.35 -4.06 -7.39
N VAL A 242 -3.09 -4.18 -8.49
CA VAL A 242 -2.81 -5.18 -9.54
C VAL A 242 -1.43 -4.93 -10.15
N LEU A 243 -1.11 -3.69 -10.50
CA LEU A 243 0.20 -3.32 -11.04
C LEU A 243 1.33 -3.61 -10.05
N MET A 244 1.15 -3.32 -8.77
CA MET A 244 2.14 -3.62 -7.72
C MET A 244 2.38 -5.13 -7.58
N VAL A 245 1.31 -5.94 -7.60
CA VAL A 245 1.42 -7.40 -7.53
C VAL A 245 2.15 -7.92 -8.77
N LEU A 246 1.80 -7.44 -9.96
CA LEU A 246 2.44 -7.85 -11.20
C LEU A 246 3.92 -7.44 -11.27
N GLU A 247 4.29 -6.23 -10.84
CA GLU A 247 5.69 -5.79 -10.76
C GLU A 247 6.52 -6.67 -9.80
N LYS A 248 5.88 -7.14 -8.73
CA LYS A 248 6.51 -8.00 -7.72
C LYS A 248 6.59 -9.46 -8.15
N THR A 249 5.94 -9.87 -9.24
CA THR A 249 6.15 -11.21 -9.83
C THR A 249 7.44 -11.26 -10.66
N PRO A 250 8.40 -12.16 -10.35
CA PRO A 250 9.74 -12.15 -10.95
C PRO A 250 9.77 -12.44 -12.45
N LYS A 251 8.82 -13.22 -12.99
CA LYS A 251 8.78 -13.55 -14.42
C LYS A 251 8.23 -12.39 -15.26
N ILE A 252 7.25 -11.65 -14.74
CA ILE A 252 6.46 -10.65 -15.48
C ILE A 252 6.97 -9.23 -15.20
N GLY A 253 7.42 -8.94 -13.99
CA GLY A 253 7.80 -7.58 -13.56
C GLY A 253 8.83 -6.91 -14.47
N ARG A 254 9.87 -7.64 -14.91
CA ARG A 254 10.89 -7.13 -15.87
C ARG A 254 10.27 -6.57 -17.14
N TRP A 255 9.25 -7.23 -17.67
CA TRP A 255 8.60 -6.84 -18.92
C TRP A 255 7.53 -5.77 -18.70
N LEU A 256 7.04 -5.64 -17.46
CA LEU A 256 5.93 -4.75 -17.13
C LEU A 256 6.38 -3.38 -16.60
N THR A 257 7.59 -3.26 -16.03
CA THR A 257 8.13 -1.98 -15.54
C THR A 257 8.21 -0.93 -16.65
N ALA A 258 8.72 -1.29 -17.83
CA ALA A 258 8.80 -0.36 -18.96
C ALA A 258 7.43 0.15 -19.47
N PRO A 259 6.44 -0.70 -19.79
CA PRO A 259 5.14 -0.23 -20.26
C PRO A 259 4.37 0.55 -19.19
N ILE A 260 4.49 0.21 -17.90
CA ILE A 260 3.86 1.01 -16.83
C ILE A 260 4.52 2.40 -16.77
N GLY A 261 5.85 2.48 -16.84
CA GLY A 261 6.57 3.75 -16.90
C GLY A 261 6.16 4.63 -18.07
N ILE A 262 6.10 4.06 -19.28
CA ILE A 262 5.63 4.78 -20.48
C ILE A 262 4.19 5.24 -20.29
N GLY A 263 3.31 4.37 -19.79
CA GLY A 263 1.90 4.69 -19.55
C GLY A 263 1.73 5.84 -18.57
N LEU A 264 2.48 5.85 -17.47
CA LEU A 264 2.46 6.92 -16.47
C LEU A 264 2.94 8.25 -17.05
N VAL A 265 4.04 8.26 -17.80
CA VAL A 265 4.53 9.49 -18.47
C VAL A 265 3.53 9.99 -19.50
N ALA A 266 2.97 9.11 -20.33
CA ALA A 266 1.98 9.47 -21.34
C ALA A 266 0.69 10.02 -20.73
N LEU A 267 0.20 9.41 -19.64
CA LEU A 267 -0.94 9.91 -18.88
C LEU A 267 -0.64 11.29 -18.28
N GLY A 268 0.53 11.48 -17.67
CA GLY A 268 0.94 12.76 -17.10
C GLY A 268 1.02 13.87 -18.15
N LEU A 269 1.62 13.59 -19.32
CA LEU A 269 1.65 14.52 -20.46
C LEU A 269 0.25 14.82 -21.00
N GLY A 270 -0.64 13.83 -21.05
CA GLY A 270 -2.03 14.01 -21.47
C GLY A 270 -2.81 14.92 -20.51
N VAL A 271 -2.62 14.75 -19.20
CA VAL A 271 -3.24 15.61 -18.18
C VAL A 271 -2.68 17.03 -18.26
N ALA A 272 -1.37 17.20 -18.42
CA ALA A 272 -0.74 18.51 -18.61
C ALA A 272 -1.28 19.21 -19.87
N GLY A 273 -1.39 18.48 -20.98
CA GLY A 273 -1.91 19.00 -22.25
C GLY A 273 -3.37 19.45 -22.15
N ARG A 274 -4.23 18.67 -21.49
CA ARG A 274 -5.64 19.07 -21.25
C ARG A 274 -5.76 20.28 -20.32
N GLY A 275 -4.90 20.39 -19.31
CA GLY A 275 -4.85 21.54 -18.42
C GLY A 275 -4.36 22.84 -19.07
N PHE A 276 -3.65 22.75 -20.21
CA PHE A 276 -3.25 23.91 -21.02
C PHE A 276 -4.27 24.30 -22.10
N LEU A 277 -5.19 23.39 -22.45
CA LEU A 277 -6.18 23.55 -23.53
C LEU A 277 -7.60 23.88 -23.04
N GLY A 278 -7.84 23.93 -21.73
CA GLY A 278 -9.12 24.25 -21.12
C GLY A 278 -8.99 25.38 -20.11
#